data_AF-A0A831KP78-F1
#
_entry.id   AF-A0A831KP78-F1
#
_cell.length_a   1.000
_cell.length_b   1.000
_cell.length_c   1.000
_cell.angle_alpha   90.00
_cell.angle_beta   90.00
_cell.angle_gamma   90.00
#
_symmetry.space_group_name_H-M   'P 1'
#
loop_
_entity.id
_entity.type
_entity.pdbx_description
1 polymer ?
#
loop_
_entity_poly.entity_id
_entity_poly.type
_entity_poly.pdbx_seq_one_letter_code
_entity_poly.pdbx_strand_id
1 'polypeptide(L)'
;MTSMDDFRLLFFLFLAAATSTRLWLNRRHIRHVLRHRDRVPDAFRERITPESHRRAADYTVARTRLGGLETLYDGALLLGWTVGGGLEWLDRAWRGMGLGPSATGVAVLLTVFVLIGLLELPFSVYHTFVLEERFGFNRSTPAVFAGDLARQFALT
;
A
#
# COMPACT_ATOMS: atom_id res chain seq x y z
N MET A 1 29.35 -18.05 12.37
CA MET A 1 29.25 -17.09 11.25
C MET A 1 28.09 -17.44 10.30
N THR A 2 27.06 -18.17 10.75
CA THR A 2 25.94 -18.68 9.94
C THR A 2 24.61 -17.99 10.25
N SER A 3 24.37 -17.58 11.50
CA SER A 3 23.06 -17.10 11.95
C SER A 3 22.52 -15.83 11.27
N MET A 4 23.39 -14.88 10.91
CA MET A 4 22.98 -13.63 10.22
C MET A 4 22.61 -13.88 8.75
N ASP A 5 23.29 -14.81 8.09
CA ASP A 5 22.97 -15.18 6.71
C ASP A 5 21.69 -16.03 6.67
N ASP A 6 21.49 -16.90 7.67
CA ASP A 6 20.26 -17.66 7.86
C ASP A 6 19.04 -16.73 8.03
N PHE A 7 19.15 -15.68 8.87
CA PHE A 7 18.06 -14.73 9.07
C PHE A 7 17.71 -13.94 7.80
N ARG A 8 18.73 -13.45 7.08
CA ARG A 8 18.53 -12.73 5.81
C ARG A 8 17.87 -13.63 4.76
N LEU A 9 18.31 -14.89 4.65
CA LEU A 9 17.72 -15.86 3.75
C LEU A 9 16.24 -16.08 4.09
N LEU A 10 15.90 -16.30 5.35
CA LEU A 10 14.51 -16.43 5.79
C LEU A 10 13.70 -15.19 5.44
N PHE A 11 14.23 -13.99 5.72
CA PHE A 11 13.57 -12.74 5.38
C PHE A 11 13.25 -12.64 3.88
N PHE A 12 14.23 -12.91 3.00
CA PHE A 12 14.00 -12.91 1.56
C PHE A 12 12.99 -13.97 1.11
N LEU A 13 13.06 -15.18 1.68
CA LEU A 13 12.11 -16.25 1.38
C LEU A 13 10.69 -15.87 1.79
N PHE A 14 10.50 -15.34 3.00
CA PHE A 14 9.19 -14.90 3.48
C PHE A 14 8.66 -13.72 2.67
N LEU A 15 9.51 -12.73 2.35
CA LEU A 15 9.11 -11.61 1.51
C LEU A 15 8.69 -12.08 0.12
N ALA A 16 9.51 -12.91 -0.53
CA ALA A 16 9.21 -13.46 -1.84
C ALA A 16 7.92 -14.30 -1.82
N ALA A 17 7.75 -15.16 -0.81
CA ALA A 17 6.56 -15.99 -0.64
C ALA A 17 5.31 -15.14 -0.42
N ALA A 18 5.36 -14.14 0.46
CA ALA A 18 4.24 -13.25 0.76
C ALA A 18 3.84 -12.42 -0.47
N THR A 19 4.81 -11.75 -1.10
CA THR A 19 4.57 -10.94 -2.31
C THR A 19 4.04 -11.79 -3.45
N SER A 20 4.64 -12.96 -3.71
CA SER A 20 4.19 -13.87 -4.76
C SER A 20 2.78 -14.38 -4.51
N THR A 21 2.48 -14.77 -3.27
CA THR A 21 1.14 -15.23 -2.87
C THR A 21 0.10 -14.13 -3.07
N ARG A 22 0.40 -12.89 -2.64
CA ARG A 22 -0.52 -11.76 -2.78
C ARG A 22 -0.78 -11.41 -4.25
N LEU A 23 0.26 -11.38 -5.08
CA LEU A 23 0.12 -11.16 -6.52
C LEU A 23 -0.66 -12.30 -7.21
N TRP A 24 -0.42 -13.55 -6.78
CA TRP A 24 -1.17 -14.69 -7.29
C TRP A 24 -2.66 -14.61 -6.92
N LEU A 25 -2.99 -14.25 -5.67
CA LEU A 25 -4.37 -14.03 -5.22
C LEU A 25 -5.04 -12.88 -5.99
N ASN A 26 -4.35 -11.76 -6.18
CA ASN A 26 -4.86 -10.64 -6.99
C ASN A 26 -5.19 -11.09 -8.43
N ARG A 27 -4.30 -11.86 -9.06
CA ARG A 27 -4.54 -12.42 -10.40
C ARG A 27 -5.69 -13.43 -10.43
N ARG A 28 -5.86 -14.25 -9.39
CA ARG A 28 -6.98 -15.19 -9.24
C ARG A 28 -8.29 -14.42 -9.11
N HIS A 29 -8.31 -13.40 -8.27
CA HIS A 29 -9.47 -12.55 -8.04
C HIS A 29 -9.90 -11.84 -9.33
N ILE A 30 -8.98 -11.15 -10.02
CA ILE A 30 -9.26 -10.47 -11.29
C ILE A 30 -9.85 -11.43 -12.32
N ARG A 31 -9.26 -12.63 -12.49
CA ARG A 31 -9.78 -13.64 -13.42
C ARG A 31 -11.19 -14.09 -13.05
N HIS A 32 -11.47 -14.28 -11.76
CA HIS A 32 -12.79 -14.65 -11.30
C HIS A 32 -13.83 -13.55 -11.59
N VAL A 33 -13.49 -12.29 -11.29
CA VAL A 33 -14.37 -11.14 -11.55
C VAL A 33 -14.65 -10.98 -13.04
N LEU A 34 -13.61 -11.02 -13.89
CA LEU A 34 -13.78 -10.89 -15.34
C LEU A 34 -14.65 -12.00 -15.95
N ARG A 35 -14.54 -13.24 -15.44
CA ARG A 35 -15.36 -14.36 -15.89
C ARG A 35 -16.85 -14.19 -15.58
N HIS A 36 -17.19 -13.43 -14.53
CA HIS A 36 -18.58 -13.24 -14.10
C HIS A 36 -19.10 -11.83 -14.39
N ARG A 37 -18.29 -10.95 -14.99
CA ARG A 37 -18.58 -9.54 -15.26
C ARG A 37 -19.95 -9.30 -15.89
N ASP A 38 -20.33 -10.13 -16.86
CA ASP A 38 -21.55 -9.93 -17.66
C ASP A 38 -22.79 -10.64 -17.09
N ARG A 39 -22.66 -11.37 -15.97
CA ARG A 39 -23.76 -12.13 -15.37
C ARG A 39 -23.99 -11.69 -13.93
N VAL A 40 -25.10 -10.98 -13.72
CA VAL A 40 -25.61 -10.72 -12.37
C VAL A 40 -26.07 -12.05 -11.75
N PRO A 41 -25.62 -12.40 -10.54
CA PRO A 41 -26.09 -13.60 -9.86
C PRO A 41 -27.60 -13.55 -9.63
N ASP A 42 -28.24 -14.71 -9.73
CA ASP A 42 -29.70 -14.85 -9.75
C ASP A 42 -30.38 -14.21 -8.54
N ALA A 43 -29.76 -14.32 -7.36
CA ALA A 43 -30.22 -13.71 -6.11
C ALA A 43 -30.27 -12.16 -6.12
N PHE A 44 -29.58 -11.50 -7.05
CA PHE A 44 -29.44 -10.04 -7.10
C PHE A 44 -30.02 -9.39 -8.35
N ARG A 45 -30.58 -10.18 -9.29
CA ARG A 45 -31.09 -9.67 -10.58
C ARG A 45 -32.16 -8.59 -10.44
N GLU A 46 -32.98 -8.66 -9.39
CA GLU A 46 -34.05 -7.68 -9.14
C GLU A 46 -33.54 -6.37 -8.53
N ARG A 47 -32.32 -6.36 -7.97
CA ARG A 47 -31.77 -5.22 -7.22
C ARG A 47 -30.61 -4.52 -7.93
N ILE A 48 -29.91 -5.25 -8.81
CA ILE A 48 -28.68 -4.80 -9.45
C ILE A 48 -28.86 -4.88 -10.96
N THR A 49 -28.74 -3.74 -11.63
CA THR A 49 -28.76 -3.68 -13.09
C THR A 49 -27.50 -4.33 -13.67
N PRO A 50 -27.56 -4.93 -14.88
CA PRO A 50 -26.37 -5.46 -15.54
C PRO A 50 -25.26 -4.42 -15.74
N GLU A 51 -25.63 -3.16 -15.97
CA GLU A 51 -24.68 -2.06 -16.11
C GLU A 51 -23.95 -1.75 -14.80
N SER A 52 -24.66 -1.66 -13.67
CA SER A 52 -24.02 -1.40 -12.38
C SER A 52 -23.13 -2.55 -11.94
N HIS A 53 -23.52 -3.80 -12.23
CA HIS A 53 -22.69 -4.98 -12.02
C HIS A 53 -21.39 -4.92 -12.83
N ARG A 54 -21.47 -4.58 -14.13
CA ARG A 54 -20.29 -4.40 -14.98
C ARG A 54 -19.37 -3.29 -14.47
N ARG A 55 -19.95 -2.14 -14.07
CA ARG A 55 -19.20 -1.02 -13.50
C ARG A 55 -18.48 -1.42 -12.21
N ALA A 56 -19.14 -2.16 -11.33
CA ALA A 56 -18.53 -2.68 -10.10
C ALA A 56 -17.40 -3.67 -10.41
N ALA A 57 -17.59 -4.59 -11.35
CA ALA A 57 -16.55 -5.52 -11.79
C ALA A 57 -15.33 -4.78 -12.36
N ASP A 58 -15.54 -3.76 -13.21
CA ASP A 58 -14.48 -2.95 -13.80
C ASP A 58 -13.71 -2.15 -12.72
N TYR A 59 -14.43 -1.62 -11.72
CA TYR A 59 -13.83 -0.97 -10.55
C TYR A 59 -12.97 -1.95 -9.74
N THR A 60 -13.51 -3.13 -9.41
CA THR A 60 -12.76 -4.16 -8.68
C THR A 60 -11.49 -4.52 -9.42
N VAL A 61 -11.55 -4.73 -10.75
CA VAL A 61 -10.35 -5.04 -11.55
C VAL A 61 -9.33 -3.90 -11.50
N ALA A 62 -9.77 -2.65 -11.69
CA ALA A 62 -8.88 -1.49 -11.65
C ALA A 62 -8.21 -1.32 -10.28
N ARG A 63 -8.98 -1.44 -9.20
CA ARG A 63 -8.49 -1.37 -7.83
C ARG A 63 -7.53 -2.51 -7.49
N THR A 64 -7.85 -3.74 -7.86
CA THR A 64 -6.96 -4.89 -7.60
C THR A 64 -5.64 -4.78 -8.39
N ARG A 65 -5.65 -4.19 -9.59
CA ARG A 65 -4.42 -3.92 -10.34
C ARG A 65 -3.55 -2.88 -9.64
N LEU A 66 -4.13 -1.77 -9.18
CA LEU A 66 -3.42 -0.76 -8.42
C LEU A 66 -2.80 -1.36 -7.14
N GLY A 67 -3.58 -2.11 -6.36
CA GLY A 67 -3.07 -2.79 -5.16
C GLY A 67 -1.97 -3.83 -5.43
N GLY A 68 -1.92 -4.39 -6.64
CA GLY A 68 -0.80 -5.23 -7.08
C GLY A 68 0.49 -4.45 -7.32
N LEU A 69 0.39 -3.22 -7.85
CA LEU A 69 1.54 -2.32 -8.01
C LEU A 69 2.02 -1.81 -6.65
N GLU A 70 1.11 -1.42 -5.76
CA GLU A 70 1.41 -1.05 -4.37
C GLU A 70 2.16 -2.19 -3.66
N THR A 71 1.67 -3.43 -3.76
CA THR A 71 2.34 -4.59 -3.15
C THR A 71 3.81 -4.76 -3.61
N LEU A 72 4.11 -4.46 -4.88
CA LEU A 72 5.49 -4.50 -5.38
C LEU A 72 6.32 -3.32 -4.86
N TYR A 73 5.72 -2.14 -4.84
CA TYR A 73 6.32 -0.92 -4.32
C TYR A 73 6.67 -1.05 -2.84
N ASP A 74 5.74 -1.53 -2.01
CA ASP A 74 5.94 -1.76 -0.57
C ASP A 74 7.05 -2.78 -0.33
N GLY A 75 7.11 -3.84 -1.14
CA GLY A 75 8.19 -4.82 -1.09
C GLY A 75 9.55 -4.20 -1.39
N ALA A 76 9.63 -3.31 -2.40
CA ALA A 76 10.85 -2.59 -2.73
C ALA A 76 11.25 -1.59 -1.64
N LEU A 77 10.30 -0.87 -1.06
CA LEU A 77 10.55 0.02 0.08
C LEU A 77 11.06 -0.75 1.28
N LEU A 78 10.44 -1.89 1.63
CA LEU A 78 10.87 -2.71 2.74
C LEU A 78 12.32 -3.19 2.54
N LEU A 79 12.66 -3.61 1.32
CA LEU A 79 14.05 -3.97 0.97
C LEU A 79 15.00 -2.78 1.12
N GLY A 80 14.64 -1.60 0.63
CA GLY A 80 15.44 -0.39 0.75
C GLY A 80 15.69 0.03 2.20
N TRP A 81 14.65 -0.02 3.03
CA TRP A 81 14.74 0.32 4.45
C TRP A 81 15.58 -0.67 5.25
N THR A 82 15.42 -1.97 4.98
CA THR A 82 16.06 -3.03 5.78
C THR A 82 17.43 -3.42 5.22
N VAL A 83 17.47 -4.15 4.10
CA VAL A 83 18.70 -4.67 3.52
C VAL A 83 19.50 -3.58 2.81
N GLY A 84 18.81 -2.59 2.23
CA GLY A 84 19.44 -1.42 1.59
C GLY A 84 20.06 -0.43 2.57
N GLY A 85 19.92 -0.64 3.89
CA GLY A 85 20.52 0.20 4.91
C GLY A 85 19.83 1.54 5.15
N GLY A 86 18.61 1.74 4.63
CA GLY A 86 17.87 2.99 4.83
C GLY A 86 17.64 3.34 6.31
N LEU A 87 17.30 2.36 7.14
CA LEU A 87 17.10 2.58 8.58
C LEU A 87 18.41 2.92 9.29
N GLU A 88 19.51 2.26 8.92
CA GLU A 88 20.84 2.53 9.48
C GLU A 88 21.35 3.92 9.07
N TRP A 89 21.10 4.33 7.83
CA TRP A 89 21.41 5.68 7.36
C TRP A 89 20.69 6.73 8.20
N LEU A 90 19.41 6.51 8.49
CA LEU A 90 18.59 7.45 9.23
C LEU A 90 18.95 7.50 10.73
N ASP A 91 19.25 6.35 11.34
CA ASP A 91 19.77 6.28 12.71
C ASP A 91 21.10 7.04 12.85
N ARG A 92 22.04 6.86 11.92
CA ARG A 92 23.32 7.60 11.92
C ARG A 92 23.11 9.10 11.76
N ALA A 93 22.18 9.53 10.91
CA ALA A 93 21.86 10.94 10.73
C ALA A 93 21.39 11.60 12.05
N TRP A 94 20.51 10.94 12.80
CA TRP A 94 20.02 11.44 14.09
C TRP A 94 21.07 11.38 15.20
N ARG A 95 21.91 10.34 15.23
CA ARG A 95 23.04 10.26 16.18
C ARG A 95 24.02 11.41 16.01
N GLY A 96 24.21 11.89 14.77
CA GLY A 96 25.05 13.05 14.47
C GLY A 96 24.59 14.34 15.14
N MET A 97 23.36 14.41 15.65
CA MET A 97 22.81 15.57 16.35
C MET A 97 23.12 15.59 17.86
N GLY A 98 23.81 14.57 18.39
CA GLY A 98 24.22 14.54 19.80
C GLY A 98 23.08 14.36 20.80
N LEU A 99 21.92 13.88 20.35
CA LEU A 99 20.77 13.57 21.20
C LEU A 99 21.07 12.37 22.12
N GLY A 100 20.38 12.30 23.27
CA GLY A 100 20.41 11.11 24.13
C GLY A 100 19.84 9.87 23.41
N PRO A 101 20.16 8.64 23.87
CA PRO A 101 19.76 7.41 23.18
C PRO A 101 18.25 7.29 22.94
N SER A 102 17.43 7.63 23.95
CA SER A 102 15.97 7.58 23.86
C SER A 102 15.41 8.63 22.90
N ALA A 103 15.94 9.86 22.94
CA ALA A 103 15.51 10.94 22.05
C ALA A 103 15.87 10.64 20.58
N THR A 104 17.04 10.03 20.35
CA THR A 104 17.46 9.56 19.02
C THR A 104 16.50 8.51 18.49
N GLY A 105 16.16 7.50 19.29
CA GLY A 105 15.23 6.44 18.88
C GLY A 105 13.84 6.99 18.52
N VAL A 106 13.32 7.93 19.30
CA VAL A 106 12.04 8.61 19.00
C VAL A 106 12.12 9.40 17.69
N ALA A 107 13.19 10.17 17.50
CA ALA A 107 13.37 10.97 16.30
C ALA A 107 13.49 10.10 15.03
N VAL A 108 14.22 8.99 15.11
CA VAL A 108 14.31 7.98 14.03
C VAL A 108 12.93 7.45 13.70
N LEU A 109 12.17 7.01 14.70
CA LEU A 109 10.85 6.41 14.51
C LEU A 109 9.86 7.40 13.87
N LEU A 110 9.77 8.62 14.39
CA LEU A 110 8.91 9.68 13.84
C LEU A 110 9.27 9.99 12.38
N THR A 111 10.58 10.07 12.08
CA THR A 111 11.03 10.36 10.72
C THR A 111 10.69 9.21 9.78
N VAL A 112 10.87 7.95 10.19
CA VAL A 112 10.49 6.79 9.38
C VAL A 112 9.00 6.81 9.07
N PHE A 113 8.13 7.07 10.06
CA PHE A 113 6.69 7.16 9.82
C PHE A 113 6.31 8.26 8.84
N VAL A 114 6.88 9.47 9.01
CA VAL A 114 6.64 10.59 8.10
C VAL A 114 7.11 10.25 6.68
N LEU A 115 8.30 9.65 6.53
CA LEU A 115 8.84 9.30 5.23
C LEU A 115 8.04 8.20 4.54
N ILE A 116 7.63 7.16 5.26
CA ILE A 116 6.77 6.11 4.70
C ILE A 116 5.43 6.71 4.25
N GLY A 117 4.78 7.52 5.10
CA GLY A 117 3.54 8.19 4.73
C GLY A 117 3.68 9.09 3.49
N LEU A 118 4.80 9.80 3.37
CA LEU A 118 5.09 10.62 2.19
C LEU A 118 5.34 9.78 0.92
N LEU A 119 6.01 8.63 1.07
CA LEU A 119 6.29 7.71 -0.03
C LEU A 119 5.03 7.00 -0.54
N GLU A 120 4.05 6.74 0.35
CA GLU A 120 2.75 6.17 0.00
C GLU A 120 1.77 7.21 -0.56
N LEU A 121 1.97 8.49 -0.27
CA LEU A 121 1.07 9.59 -0.66
C LEU A 121 0.71 9.61 -2.16
N PRO A 122 1.63 9.38 -3.12
CA PRO A 122 1.28 9.34 -4.54
C PRO A 122 0.23 8.28 -4.86
N PHE A 123 0.28 7.11 -4.21
CA PHE A 123 -0.72 6.05 -4.38
C PHE A 123 -2.06 6.45 -3.77
N SER A 124 -2.06 7.08 -2.60
CA SER A 124 -3.30 7.61 -1.98
C SER A 124 -3.96 8.67 -2.86
N VAL A 125 -3.18 9.60 -3.40
CA VAL A 125 -3.67 10.64 -4.33
C VAL A 125 -4.24 10.01 -5.59
N TYR A 126 -3.52 9.05 -6.19
CA TYR A 126 -3.98 8.36 -7.39
C TYR A 126 -5.25 7.55 -7.12
N HIS A 127 -5.33 6.87 -5.97
CA HIS A 127 -6.52 6.12 -5.56
C HIS A 127 -7.74 7.04 -5.48
N THR A 128 -7.65 8.16 -4.74
CA THR A 128 -8.79 9.07 -4.52
C THR A 128 -9.16 9.85 -5.78
N PHE A 129 -8.20 10.55 -6.38
CA PHE A 129 -8.49 11.54 -7.43
C PHE A 129 -8.44 11.00 -8.85
N VAL A 130 -7.94 9.77 -9.07
CA VAL A 130 -7.93 9.14 -10.39
C VAL A 130 -8.81 7.90 -10.40
N LEU A 131 -8.56 6.94 -9.50
CA LEU A 131 -9.30 5.69 -9.50
C LEU A 131 -10.74 5.90 -9.03
N GLU A 132 -10.98 6.44 -7.84
CA GLU A 132 -12.34 6.62 -7.32
C GLU A 132 -13.14 7.65 -8.12
N GLU A 133 -12.50 8.75 -8.54
CA GLU A 133 -13.12 9.76 -9.41
C GLU A 133 -13.62 9.16 -10.72
N ARG A 134 -12.81 8.32 -11.39
CA ARG A 134 -13.18 7.62 -12.63
C ARG A 134 -14.46 6.80 -12.49
N PHE A 135 -14.71 6.24 -11.30
CA PHE A 135 -15.91 5.44 -11.03
C PHE A 135 -17.01 6.24 -10.31
N GLY A 136 -16.84 7.54 -10.10
CA GLY A 136 -17.81 8.42 -9.44
C GLY A 136 -18.00 8.12 -7.95
N PHE A 137 -17.00 7.48 -7.32
CA PHE A 137 -17.02 7.16 -5.89
C PHE A 137 -16.34 8.23 -5.04
N ASN A 138 -15.49 9.07 -5.64
CA ASN A 138 -14.84 10.15 -4.91
C ASN A 138 -15.89 11.16 -4.41
N ARG A 139 -15.83 11.45 -3.11
CA ARG A 139 -16.64 12.46 -2.42
C ARG A 139 -15.76 13.50 -1.72
N SER A 140 -14.44 13.37 -1.85
CA SER A 140 -13.45 14.23 -1.21
C SER A 140 -12.98 15.32 -2.16
N THR A 141 -12.61 16.46 -1.58
CA THR A 141 -11.93 17.55 -2.29
C THR A 141 -10.46 17.56 -1.90
N PRO A 142 -9.57 18.16 -2.71
CA PRO A 142 -8.17 18.30 -2.34
C PRO A 142 -7.95 18.96 -0.97
N ALA A 143 -8.81 19.92 -0.59
CA ALA A 143 -8.76 20.58 0.71
C ALA A 143 -9.12 19.64 1.87
N VAL A 144 -10.17 18.82 1.71
CA VAL A 144 -10.56 17.82 2.71
C VAL A 144 -9.48 16.75 2.83
N PHE A 145 -8.99 16.22 1.70
CA PHE A 145 -7.92 15.23 1.67
C PHE A 145 -6.65 15.73 2.37
N ALA A 146 -6.19 16.96 2.09
CA ALA A 146 -5.03 17.53 2.74
C ALA A 146 -5.26 17.77 4.24
N GLY A 147 -6.48 18.18 4.64
CA GLY A 147 -6.86 18.34 6.03
C GLY A 147 -6.84 17.02 6.80
N ASP A 148 -7.35 15.94 6.20
CA ASP A 148 -7.34 14.61 6.80
C ASP A 148 -5.93 14.05 6.90
N LEU A 149 -5.09 14.26 5.87
CA LEU A 149 -3.69 13.88 5.89
C LEU A 149 -2.92 14.59 7.01
N ALA A 150 -3.13 15.90 7.18
CA ALA A 150 -2.50 16.66 8.26
C ALA A 150 -2.94 16.16 9.65
N ARG A 151 -4.23 15.83 9.82
CA ARG A 151 -4.74 15.23 11.07
C ARG A 151 -4.13 13.87 11.33
N GLN A 152 -4.00 13.04 10.30
CA GLN A 152 -3.38 11.72 10.41
C GLN A 152 -1.92 11.83 10.87
N PHE A 153 -1.14 12.75 10.27
CA PHE A 153 0.24 13.00 10.69
C PHE A 153 0.35 13.59 12.11
N ALA A 154 -0.62 14.40 12.55
CA ALA A 154 -0.60 14.98 13.88
C ALA A 154 -0.96 13.98 15.01
N LEU A 155 -1.71 12.92 14.69
CA LEU A 155 -2.16 11.91 15.64
C LEU A 155 -1.25 10.68 15.73
N THR A 156 -0.30 10.53 14.81
CA THR A 156 0.67 9.43 14.73
C THR A 156 1.98 9.82 15.40
#